data_AF-A0A519RQ16-F1
#
_entry.id   AF-A0A519RQ16-F1
#
_cell.length_a   1.000
_cell.length_b   1.000
_cell.length_c   1.000
_cell.angle_alpha   90.00
_cell.angle_beta   90.00
_cell.angle_gamma   90.00
#
_symmetry.space_group_name_H-M   'P 1'
#
loop_
_entity.id
_entity.type
_entity.pdbx_description
1 polymer ?
#
loop_
_entity_poly.entity_id
_entity_poly.type
_entity_poly.pdbx_seq_one_letter_code
_entity_poly.pdbx_strand_id
1 'polypeptide(L)'
;MARLFIFAVGGTGARVLRSLTMLLAAGMQLPNCDQVIPVLVDPDTQNGDVTRTVDLLKRYKRIHDALYQDGQHPKNEGFFSQDLTTLAQLNTSGVEGLRDSFVYDFGGINQSFKDFLHYN
;
A
#
# COMPACT_ATOMS: atom_id res chain seq x y z
N MET A 1 -19.47 -1.36 -1.94
CA MET A 1 -18.21 -2.12 -1.97
C MET A 1 -17.38 -1.74 -0.77
N ALA A 2 -16.91 -2.73 -0.02
CA ALA A 2 -16.17 -2.51 1.21
C ALA A 2 -14.67 -2.41 0.94
N ARG A 3 -14.03 -1.39 1.52
CA ARG A 3 -12.63 -1.07 1.35
C ARG A 3 -11.91 -1.26 2.68
N LEU A 4 -10.85 -2.06 2.69
CA LEU A 4 -10.00 -2.25 3.87
C LEU A 4 -8.77 -1.37 3.77
N PHE A 5 -8.68 -0.34 4.62
CA PHE A 5 -7.49 0.49 4.74
C PHE A 5 -6.55 -0.11 5.78
N ILE A 6 -5.29 -0.34 5.42
CA ILE A 6 -4.27 -0.89 6.31
C ILE A 6 -3.13 0.11 6.43
N PHE A 7 -3.00 0.74 7.59
CA PHE A 7 -1.90 1.65 7.91
C PHE A 7 -0.75 0.88 8.55
N ALA A 8 0.31 0.65 7.77
CA ALA A 8 1.49 -0.08 8.19
C ALA A 8 2.60 0.92 8.58
N VAL A 9 2.83 1.08 9.88
CA VAL A 9 3.79 2.08 10.40
C VAL A 9 5.17 1.46 10.65
N GLY A 10 6.19 2.07 10.06
CA GLY A 10 7.59 1.67 10.16
C GLY A 10 7.89 0.26 9.66
N GLY A 11 9.10 -0.22 9.97
CA GLY A 11 9.57 -1.54 9.51
C GLY A 11 8.76 -2.72 10.07
N THR A 12 8.21 -2.58 11.28
CA THR A 12 7.36 -3.62 11.86
C THR A 12 6.02 -3.73 11.13
N GLY A 13 5.36 -2.60 10.84
CA GLY A 13 4.16 -2.59 10.00
C GLY A 13 4.43 -3.17 8.62
N ALA A 14 5.56 -2.81 8.02
CA ALA A 14 5.98 -3.33 6.72
C ALA A 14 6.14 -4.86 6.71
N ARG A 15 6.80 -5.45 7.72
CA ARG A 15 6.96 -6.90 7.82
C ARG A 15 5.63 -7.64 7.98
N VAL A 16 4.67 -7.09 8.73
CA VAL A 16 3.32 -7.67 8.85
C VAL A 16 2.58 -7.58 7.51
N LEU A 17 2.62 -6.42 6.87
CA LEU A 17 1.99 -6.21 5.58
C LEU A 17 2.56 -7.15 4.51
N ARG A 18 3.88 -7.38 4.52
CA ARG A 18 4.57 -8.34 3.65
C ARG A 18 3.97 -9.74 3.77
N SER A 19 3.78 -10.23 5.01
CA SER A 19 3.18 -11.54 5.26
C SER A 19 1.73 -11.61 4.77
N LEU A 20 0.94 -10.55 5.01
CA LEU A 20 -0.42 -10.44 4.48
C LEU A 20 -0.45 -10.50 2.96
N THR A 21 0.42 -9.75 2.27
CA THR A 21 0.52 -9.76 0.80
C THR A 21 0.82 -11.15 0.26
N MET A 22 1.66 -11.93 0.94
CA MET A 22 1.94 -13.33 0.54
C MET A 22 0.71 -14.23 0.73
N LEU A 23 -0.08 -14.05 1.80
CA LEU A 23 -1.33 -14.79 1.98
C LEU A 23 -2.35 -14.44 0.89
N LEU A 24 -2.51 -13.15 0.58
CA LEU A 24 -3.36 -12.70 -0.52
C LEU A 24 -2.88 -13.25 -1.87
N ALA A 25 -1.56 -13.40 -2.06
CA ALA A 25 -0.99 -13.97 -3.28
C ALA A 25 -1.34 -15.45 -3.40
N ALA A 26 -1.34 -16.17 -2.27
CA ALA A 26 -1.76 -17.56 -2.18
C ALA A 26 -3.28 -17.78 -2.37
N GLY A 27 -4.06 -16.71 -2.58
CA GLY A 27 -5.50 -16.78 -2.80
C GLY A 27 -6.35 -16.75 -1.53
N MET A 28 -5.76 -16.30 -0.41
CA MET A 28 -6.55 -16.01 0.80
C MET A 28 -7.57 -14.90 0.50
N GLN A 29 -8.82 -15.15 0.89
CA GLN A 29 -9.93 -14.22 0.72
C GLN A 29 -10.17 -13.43 2.00
N LEU A 30 -10.36 -12.12 1.86
CA LEU A 30 -10.82 -11.28 2.95
C LEU A 30 -12.35 -11.19 2.90
N PRO A 31 -13.06 -11.71 3.92
CA PRO A 31 -14.52 -11.70 3.91
C PRO A 31 -15.04 -10.28 3.90
N ASN A 32 -16.03 -10.00 3.04
CA ASN A 32 -16.65 -8.68 2.88
C ASN A 32 -15.63 -7.56 2.57
N CYS A 33 -14.60 -7.86 1.78
CA CYS A 33 -13.59 -6.88 1.38
C CYS A 33 -13.33 -6.98 -0.13
N ASP A 34 -13.76 -5.97 -0.87
CA ASP A 34 -13.58 -5.92 -2.31
C ASP A 34 -12.17 -5.44 -2.68
N GLN A 35 -11.60 -4.56 -1.86
CA GLN A 35 -10.35 -3.89 -2.16
C GLN A 35 -9.55 -3.60 -0.90
N VAL A 36 -8.25 -3.86 -0.95
CA VAL A 36 -7.31 -3.54 0.12
C VAL A 36 -6.46 -2.34 -0.29
N ILE A 37 -6.35 -1.39 0.63
CA ILE A 37 -5.64 -0.12 0.46
C ILE A 37 -4.51 -0.08 1.48
N PRO A 38 -3.33 -0.63 1.14
CA PRO A 38 -2.18 -0.55 2.03
C PRO A 38 -1.53 0.83 1.98
N VAL A 39 -1.29 1.39 3.17
CA VAL A 39 -0.66 2.69 3.37
C VAL A 39 0.53 2.50 4.31
N LEU A 40 1.72 2.47 3.74
CA LEU A 40 2.97 2.45 4.50
C LEU A 40 3.31 3.86 4.97
N VAL A 41 3.55 4.01 6.26
CA VAL A 41 3.97 5.25 6.90
C VAL A 41 5.31 4.99 7.54
N ASP A 42 6.38 5.60 7.04
CA ASP A 42 7.70 5.49 7.68
C ASP A 42 8.34 6.87 7.81
N PRO A 43 8.58 7.37 9.04
CA PRO A 43 9.41 8.55 9.24
C PRO A 43 10.90 8.27 8.97
N ASP A 44 11.32 7.00 8.92
CA ASP A 44 12.71 6.60 8.68
C ASP A 44 12.92 6.20 7.20
N THR A 45 13.53 7.11 6.45
CA THR A 45 13.77 6.97 5.01
C THR A 45 14.78 5.88 4.63
N GLN A 46 15.53 5.31 5.58
CA GLN A 46 16.56 4.28 5.31
C GLN A 46 16.10 2.85 5.67
N ASN A 47 14.80 2.64 5.82
CA ASN A 47 14.28 1.35 6.21
C ASN A 47 14.22 0.32 5.05
N GLY A 48 15.11 -0.66 5.10
CA GLY A 48 15.15 -1.76 4.14
C GLY A 48 13.87 -2.62 4.13
N ASP A 49 13.14 -2.71 5.24
CA ASP A 49 11.91 -3.51 5.30
C ASP A 49 10.74 -2.83 4.58
N VAL A 50 10.63 -1.51 4.68
CA VAL A 50 9.64 -0.74 3.90
C VAL A 50 9.94 -0.87 2.41
N THR A 51 11.19 -0.66 2.00
CA THR A 51 11.61 -0.79 0.59
C THR A 51 11.24 -2.16 0.01
N ARG A 52 11.59 -3.25 0.70
CA ARG A 52 11.24 -4.62 0.27
C ARG A 52 9.73 -4.84 0.19
N THR A 53 8.98 -4.27 1.12
CA THR A 53 7.51 -4.42 1.17
C THR A 53 6.84 -3.64 0.03
N VAL A 54 7.31 -2.42 -0.27
CA VAL A 54 6.83 -1.64 -1.42
C VAL A 54 7.07 -2.38 -2.72
N ASP A 55 8.25 -2.95 -2.92
CA ASP A 55 8.55 -3.73 -4.12
C ASP A 55 7.66 -4.96 -4.25
N LEU A 56 7.36 -5.63 -3.12
CA LEU A 56 6.43 -6.76 -3.10
C LEU A 56 5.01 -6.32 -3.51
N LEU A 57 4.49 -5.24 -2.94
CA LEU A 57 3.15 -4.72 -3.26
C LEU A 57 3.04 -4.32 -4.74
N LYS A 58 4.06 -3.67 -5.29
CA LYS A 58 4.13 -3.33 -6.72
C LYS A 58 4.13 -4.58 -7.61
N ARG A 59 4.87 -5.62 -7.23
CA ARG A 59 4.90 -6.91 -7.95
C ARG A 59 3.55 -7.60 -7.90
N TYR A 60 2.94 -7.69 -6.71
CA TYR A 60 1.60 -8.24 -6.54
C TYR A 60 0.61 -7.53 -7.47
N LYS A 61 0.56 -6.19 -7.41
CA LYS A 61 -0.38 -5.40 -8.20
C LYS A 61 -0.21 -5.66 -9.69
N ARG A 62 1.02 -5.68 -10.19
CA ARG A 62 1.30 -6.00 -11.60
C ARG A 62 0.79 -7.38 -12.00
N ILE A 63 0.97 -8.39 -11.15
CA ILE A 63 0.50 -9.76 -11.42
C ILE A 63 -1.03 -9.80 -11.40
N HIS A 64 -1.66 -9.20 -10.40
CA HIS A 64 -3.12 -9.08 -10.32
C HIS A 64 -3.67 -8.40 -11.59
N ASP A 65 -3.12 -7.25 -11.95
CA ASP A 65 -3.51 -6.49 -13.13
C ASP A 65 -3.38 -7.33 -14.42
N ALA A 66 -2.29 -8.09 -14.57
CA ALA A 66 -2.08 -8.95 -15.73
C ALA A 66 -3.06 -10.14 -15.82
N LEU A 67 -3.59 -10.62 -14.69
CA LEU A 67 -4.47 -11.78 -14.63
C LEU A 67 -5.95 -11.40 -14.68
N TYR A 68 -6.36 -10.31 -14.03
CA TYR A 68 -7.77 -10.02 -13.75
C TYR A 68 -8.32 -8.80 -14.51
N GLN A 69 -7.51 -8.08 -15.31
CA GLN A 69 -8.00 -6.93 -16.10
C GLN A 69 -8.78 -7.31 -17.37
N ASP A 70 -8.75 -8.58 -17.78
CA ASP A 70 -9.46 -9.08 -18.97
C ASP A 70 -10.97 -9.28 -18.75
N GLY A 71 -11.44 -9.18 -17.49
CA GLY A 71 -12.82 -9.39 -17.09
C GLY A 71 -13.32 -10.84 -17.20
N GLN A 72 -12.44 -11.80 -17.48
CA GLN A 72 -12.79 -13.21 -17.68
C GLN A 72 -12.72 -14.03 -16.38
N HIS A 73 -12.12 -13.47 -15.32
CA HIS A 73 -11.85 -14.17 -14.08
C HIS A 73 -12.86 -13.81 -12.97
N PRO A 74 -13.35 -14.80 -12.19
CA PRO A 74 -14.20 -14.52 -11.04
C PRO A 74 -13.45 -13.65 -10.01
N LYS A 75 -14.15 -12.65 -9.48
CA LYS A 75 -13.58 -11.74 -8.47
C LYS A 75 -13.24 -12.52 -7.20
N ASN A 76 -12.07 -12.22 -6.61
CA ASN A 76 -11.61 -12.79 -5.34
C ASN A 76 -11.45 -14.32 -5.33
N GLU A 77 -11.31 -14.97 -6.49
CA GLU A 77 -11.04 -16.40 -6.58
C GLU A 77 -9.69 -16.67 -7.25
N GLY A 78 -8.90 -17.58 -6.66
CA GLY A 78 -7.59 -17.96 -7.18
C GLY A 78 -6.43 -17.12 -6.63
N PHE A 79 -5.23 -17.38 -7.16
CA PHE A 79 -4.00 -16.69 -6.76
C PHE A 79 -4.04 -15.22 -7.18
N PHE A 80 -3.48 -14.35 -6.34
CA PHE A 80 -3.42 -12.89 -6.60
C PHE A 80 -4.79 -12.26 -6.90
N SER A 81 -5.89 -12.81 -6.38
CA SER A 81 -7.25 -12.41 -6.77
C SER A 81 -7.80 -11.20 -6.01
N GLN A 82 -7.19 -10.82 -4.89
CA GLN A 82 -7.59 -9.65 -4.10
C GLN A 82 -7.05 -8.36 -4.73
N ASP A 83 -7.91 -7.39 -4.99
CA ASP A 83 -7.48 -6.09 -5.53
C ASP A 83 -6.66 -5.27 -4.51
N LEU A 84 -5.51 -4.77 -4.96
CA LEU A 84 -4.63 -3.85 -4.22
C LEU A 84 -4.56 -2.49 -4.93
N THR A 85 -4.93 -1.45 -4.19
CA THR A 85 -5.05 -0.09 -4.74
C THR A 85 -4.36 0.91 -3.84
N THR A 86 -3.72 1.92 -4.45
CA THR A 86 -3.06 3.01 -3.73
C THR A 86 -4.07 4.10 -3.36
N LEU A 87 -3.73 4.96 -2.39
CA LEU A 87 -4.57 6.10 -2.04
C LEU A 87 -4.81 7.05 -3.23
N ALA A 88 -3.79 7.24 -4.09
CA ALA A 88 -3.90 8.12 -5.25
C ALA A 88 -4.93 7.60 -6.27
N GLN A 89 -4.99 6.29 -6.48
CA GLN A 89 -5.95 5.67 -7.40
C GLN A 89 -7.41 5.76 -6.91
N LEU A 90 -7.64 6.00 -5.62
CA LEU A 90 -8.97 6.28 -5.07
C LEU A 90 -9.37 7.76 -5.19
N ASN A 91 -8.42 8.65 -5.42
CA ASN A 91 -8.64 10.09 -5.46
C ASN A 91 -9.24 10.52 -6.80
N THR A 92 -10.55 10.30 -6.96
CA THR A 92 -11.31 10.71 -8.16
C THR A 92 -11.56 12.23 -8.21
N SER A 93 -11.25 12.96 -7.13
CA SER A 93 -11.54 14.38 -6.96
C SER A 93 -10.35 15.31 -7.27
N GLY A 94 -9.21 14.76 -7.71
CA GLY A 94 -8.08 15.56 -8.19
C GLY A 94 -7.36 16.39 -7.14
N VAL A 95 -7.38 15.99 -5.86
CA VAL A 95 -6.55 16.65 -4.83
C VAL A 95 -5.08 16.56 -5.26
N GLU A 96 -4.50 17.68 -5.66
CA GLU A 96 -3.09 17.79 -6.04
C GLU A 96 -2.20 17.37 -4.87
N GLY A 97 -1.25 16.44 -5.11
CA GLY A 97 -0.20 16.10 -4.14
C GLY A 97 -0.14 14.64 -3.70
N LEU A 98 -1.15 13.81 -3.96
CA LEU A 98 -1.05 12.36 -3.68
C LEU A 98 -0.25 11.65 -4.78
N ARG A 99 0.96 11.21 -4.44
CA ARG A 99 1.78 10.35 -5.31
C ARG A 99 1.15 8.96 -5.42
N ASP A 100 1.17 8.37 -6.61
CA ASP A 100 0.78 6.97 -6.81
C ASP A 100 1.83 6.02 -6.20
N SER A 101 1.70 5.85 -4.89
CA SER A 101 2.66 5.17 -4.04
C SER A 101 1.93 4.48 -2.90
N PHE A 102 2.45 3.33 -2.49
CA PHE A 102 2.03 2.67 -1.25
C PHE A 102 2.64 3.34 -0.02
N VAL A 103 3.67 4.17 -0.18
CA VAL A 103 4.29 4.96 0.89
C VAL A 103 3.64 6.33 0.95
N TYR A 104 3.14 6.69 2.12
CA TYR A 104 2.63 8.01 2.44
C TYR A 104 3.70 8.81 3.20
N ASP A 105 4.07 9.96 2.64
CA ASP A 105 5.01 10.92 3.24
C ASP A 105 4.21 12.11 3.77
N PHE A 106 4.36 12.42 5.06
CA PHE A 106 3.68 13.56 5.69
C PHE A 106 4.32 14.91 5.34
N GLY A 107 5.50 14.91 4.69
CA GLY A 107 6.25 16.14 4.41
C GLY A 107 6.81 16.77 5.69
N GLY A 108 7.96 17.44 5.60
CA GLY A 108 8.55 18.15 6.74
C GLY A 108 9.03 17.27 7.90
N ILE A 109 9.08 15.94 7.73
CA ILE A 109 9.59 15.00 8.76
C ILE A 109 11.12 14.85 8.71
N ASN A 110 11.75 15.24 7.60
CA ASN A 110 13.20 15.14 7.38
C ASN A 110 13.99 16.37 7.85
N GLN A 111 13.35 17.30 8.58
CA GLN A 111 14.04 18.44 9.18
C GLN A 111 14.18 18.25 10.69
N SER A 112 15.21 18.85 11.28
CA SER A 112 15.35 18.78 12.73
C SER A 112 14.19 19.52 13.42
N PHE A 113 13.87 19.13 14.65
CA PHE A 113 12.87 19.84 15.45
C PHE A 113 13.24 21.33 15.63
N LYS A 114 14.54 21.64 15.66
CA LYS A 114 15.05 23.03 15.68
C LYS A 114 14.64 23.79 14.43
N ASP A 115 14.86 23.22 13.25
CA ASP A 115 14.51 23.83 11.97
C ASP A 115 12.99 23.97 11.80
N PHE A 116 12.23 22.99 12.32
CA PHE A 116 10.77 23.04 12.38
C PHE A 116 10.23 24.20 13.20
N LEU A 117 10.84 24.49 14.35
CA LEU A 117 10.43 25.64 15.17
C LEU A 117 11.01 26.98 14.69
N HIS A 118 11.82 26.98 13.62
CA HIS A 118 12.61 28.16 13.22
C HIS A 118 13.39 28.77 14.39
N TYR A 119 13.90 27.91 15.28
CA TYR A 119 14.57 28.34 16.49
C TYR A 119 15.98 28.85 16.15
N ASN A 120 16.26 30.13 16.41
CA ASN A 120 17.57 30.76 16.22
C ASN A 120 18.54 30.35 17.33
#